data_AF-A0A1G2ZAI2-F1
#
_entry.id   AF-A0A1G2ZAI2-F1
#
_cell.length_a   1.000
_cell.length_b   1.000
_cell.length_c   1.000
_cell.angle_alpha   90.00
_cell.angle_beta   90.00
_cell.angle_gamma   90.00
#
_symmetry.space_group_name_H-M   'P 1'
#
loop_
_entity.id
_entity.type
_entity.pdbx_description
1 polymer ?
#
loop_
_entity_poly.entity_id
_entity_poly.type
_entity_poly.pdbx_seq_one_letter_code
_entity_poly.pdbx_strand_id
1 'polypeptide(L)' 'MKSQEELTQAVLERSREVNGRRTLTCTQALGLAAELGVAPIQIGRICNQENIRLGSCQLGCFS' A
#
# COMPACT_ATOMS: atom_id res chain seq x y z
N MET A 1 3.27 19.12 4.40
CA MET A 1 2.62 18.35 3.32
C MET A 1 3.63 17.30 2.91
N LYS A 2 3.36 16.01 3.13
CA LYS A 2 4.32 14.96 2.75
C LYS A 2 4.37 14.86 1.23
N SER A 3 5.56 14.80 0.66
CA SER A 3 5.77 14.73 -0.79
C SER A 3 5.30 13.38 -1.33
N GLN A 4 4.84 13.36 -2.59
CA GLN A 4 4.35 12.12 -3.21
C GLN A 4 5.44 11.04 -3.26
N GLU A 5 6.71 11.43 -3.45
CA GLU A 5 7.86 10.51 -3.39
C GLU A 5 8.06 9.87 -2.02
N GLU A 6 7.83 10.58 -0.92
CA GLU A 6 7.95 10.03 0.43
C GLU A 6 6.89 8.94 0.67
N LEU A 7 5.66 9.18 0.20
CA LEU A 7 4.59 8.19 0.30
C LEU A 7 4.88 6.96 -0.56
N THR A 8 5.39 7.17 -1.78
CA THR A 8 5.79 6.07 -2.66
C THR A 8 6.87 5.22 -2.01
N GLN A 9 7.93 5.82 -1.48
CA GLN A 9 8.98 5.10 -0.78
C GLN A 9 8.44 4.28 0.39
N ALA A 10 7.62 4.88 1.26
CA ALA A 10 7.03 4.18 2.40
C ALA A 10 6.17 2.97 1.98
N VAL A 11 5.45 3.08 0.86
CA VAL A 11 4.67 1.97 0.28
C VAL A 11 5.59 0.88 -0.26
N LEU A 12 6.67 1.24 -0.96
CA LEU A 12 7.63 0.28 -1.50
C LEU A 12 8.34 -0.49 -0.37
N GLU A 13 8.79 0.20 0.67
CA GLU A 13 9.45 -0.40 1.85
C GLU A 13 8.54 -1.37 2.60
N ARG A 14 7.25 -1.04 2.71
CA ARG A 14 6.28 -1.93 3.40
C ARG A 14 5.80 -3.08 2.52
N SER A 15 5.93 -2.95 1.19
CA SER A 15 5.55 -4.00 0.26
C SER A 15 6.52 -5.18 0.32
N ARG A 16 6.00 -6.39 0.09
CA ARG A 16 6.80 -7.62 -0.01
C ARG A 16 6.70 -8.21 -1.39
N GLU A 17 7.75 -8.81 -1.89
CA GLU A 17 7.68 -9.56 -3.14
C GLU A 17 7.09 -10.95 -2.89
N VAL A 18 6.05 -11.31 -3.64
CA VAL A 18 5.42 -12.62 -3.59
C VAL A 18 5.22 -13.08 -5.03
N ASN A 19 5.79 -14.23 -5.39
CA ASN A 19 5.72 -14.78 -6.75
C ASN A 19 6.16 -13.79 -7.85
N GLY A 20 7.24 -13.05 -7.62
CA GLY A 20 7.78 -12.08 -8.58
C GLY A 20 6.95 -10.79 -8.71
N ARG A 21 5.99 -10.56 -7.81
CA ARG A 21 5.18 -9.33 -7.79
C ARG A 21 5.17 -8.70 -6.41
N ARG A 22 5.38 -7.39 -6.36
CA ARG A 22 5.20 -6.62 -5.12
C ARG A 22 3.74 -6.69 -4.68
N THR A 23 3.56 -7.05 -3.43
CA THR A 23 2.27 -7.25 -2.80
C THR A 23 2.27 -6.56 -1.46
N LEU A 24 1.19 -5.84 -1.16
CA LEU A 24 0.96 -5.19 0.12
C LEU A 24 -0.38 -5.67 0.67
N THR A 25 -0.43 -6.03 1.95
CA THR A 25 -1.72 -6.43 2.53
C THR A 25 -2.61 -5.21 2.77
N CYS A 26 -3.94 -5.34 2.67
CA CYS A 26 -4.83 -4.21 2.94
C CYS A 26 -4.68 -3.66 4.37
N THR A 27 -4.43 -4.54 5.36
CA THR A 27 -4.11 -4.13 6.74
C THR A 27 -2.84 -3.28 6.81
N GLN A 28 -1.78 -3.65 6.09
CA GLN A 28 -0.56 -2.85 6.03
C GLN A 28 -0.79 -1.51 5.32
N ALA A 29 -1.53 -1.50 4.21
CA ALA A 29 -1.84 -0.27 3.47
C ALA A 29 -2.64 0.73 4.34
N LEU A 30 -3.62 0.23 5.11
CA LEU A 30 -4.42 1.06 6.02
C LEU A 30 -3.62 1.51 7.25
N GLY A 31 -2.81 0.62 7.83
CA GLY A 31 -1.90 0.98 8.92
C GLY A 31 -0.92 2.05 8.48
N LEU A 32 -0.33 1.91 7.29
CA LEU A 32 0.57 2.90 6.71
C LEU A 32 -0.11 4.24 6.48
N ALA A 33 -1.35 4.24 5.99
CA ALA A 33 -2.13 5.47 5.83
C ALA A 33 -2.35 6.19 7.17
N ALA A 34 -2.68 5.44 8.22
CA ALA A 34 -2.88 5.98 9.57
C ALA A 34 -1.57 6.51 10.18
N GLU A 35 -0.47 5.74 10.08
CA GLU A 35 0.87 6.14 10.53
C GLU A 35 1.34 7.43 9.84
N LEU A 36 1.05 7.56 8.53
CA LEU A 36 1.46 8.72 7.75
C LEU A 36 0.48 9.90 7.85
N GLY A 37 -0.69 9.72 8.46
CA GLY A 37 -1.73 10.75 8.56
C GLY A 37 -2.32 11.14 7.20
N VAL A 38 -2.38 10.18 6.26
CA VAL A 38 -2.88 10.37 4.89
C VAL A 38 -4.15 9.58 4.65
N ALA A 39 -4.93 9.96 3.64
CA ALA A 39 -6.11 9.20 3.29
C ALA A 39 -5.71 7.84 2.68
N PRO A 40 -6.38 6.72 3.04
CA PRO A 40 -6.11 5.39 2.47
C PRO A 40 -6.11 5.36 0.94
N ILE A 41 -6.93 6.20 0.32
CA ILE A 41 -7.00 6.33 -1.14
C ILE A 41 -5.68 6.83 -1.76
N GLN A 42 -4.86 7.59 -1.04
CA GLN A 42 -3.54 8.02 -1.52
C GLN A 42 -2.61 6.81 -1.59
N ILE A 43 -2.58 5.97 -0.56
CA ILE A 43 -1.81 4.71 -0.55
C ILE A 43 -2.31 3.77 -1.65
N GLY A 44 -3.62 3.65 -1.83
CA GLY A 44 -4.20 2.83 -2.91
C GLY A 44 -3.85 3.33 -4.32
N ARG A 45 -3.81 4.65 -4.53
CA ARG A 45 -3.36 5.24 -5.81
C ARG A 45 -1.90 4.91 -6.09
N ILE A 46 -1.03 5.03 -5.09
CA ILE A 46 0.38 4.69 -5.20
C ILE A 46 0.53 3.19 -5.51
N CYS A 47 -0.19 2.32 -4.81
CA CYS A 47 -0.15 0.88 -5.09
C CYS A 47 -0.53 0.58 -6.55
N ASN A 48 -1.57 1.23 -7.07
CA ASN A 48 -1.97 1.08 -8.47
C ASN A 48 -0.90 1.60 -9.45
N GLN A 49 -0.28 2.75 -9.17
CA GLN A 49 0.78 3.34 -10.00
C GLN A 49 2.04 2.45 -10.03
N GLU A 50 2.44 1.94 -8.87
CA GLU A 50 3.62 1.08 -8.69
C GLU A 50 3.36 -0.40 -9.01
N ASN A 51 2.19 -0.74 -9.57
CA ASN A 51 1.77 -2.10 -9.90
C ASN A 51 1.79 -3.10 -8.70
N ILE A 52 1.69 -2.58 -7.49
CA ILE A 52 1.65 -3.35 -6.25
C ILE A 52 0.27 -3.96 -6.08
N ARG A 53 0.22 -5.29 -5.95
CA ARG A 53 -1.02 -6.00 -5.71
C ARG A 53 -1.44 -5.81 -4.26
N LEU A 54 -2.65 -5.31 -4.04
CA LEU A 54 -3.28 -5.40 -2.73
C LEU A 54 -3.82 -6.81 -2.53
N GLY A 55 -3.41 -7.46 -1.44
CA GLY A 55 -3.85 -8.80 -1.06
C GLY A 55 -4.37 -8.85 0.37
N SER A 56 -4.96 -9.99 0.76
CA SER A 56 -5.44 -10.22 2.13
C SER A 56 -6.35 -9.09 2.62
N CYS A 57 -7.44 -8.85 1.89
CA CYS A 57 -8.38 -7.78 2.24
C CYS A 57 -9.00 -8.03 3.62
N GLN A 58 -8.98 -7.02 4.50
CA GLN A 58 -9.61 -7.14 5.83
C GLN A 58 -11.14 -7.32 5.75
N LEU A 59 -11.74 -6.98 4.61
CA LEU A 59 -13.16 -7.18 4.32
C LEU A 59 -13.45 -8.52 3.64
N GLY A 60 -12.43 -9.34 3.39
CA GLY A 60 -12.57 -10.64 2.71
C GLY A 60 -12.74 -10.56 1.19
N CYS A 61 -12.61 -9.37 0.57
CA CYS A 61 -12.80 -9.21 -0.89
C CYS A 61 -11.70 -9.84 -1.74
N PHE A 62 -10.49 -10.01 -1.18
CA PHE A 62 -9.33 -10.53 -1.90
C PHE A 62 -8.65 -11.57 -0.99
N SER A 63 -8.92 -12.84 -1.25
CA SER A 63 -8.25 -14.02 -0.68
C SER A 63 -7.00 -14.37 -1.48
#